data_AF-Q9PCJ6-F1
#
_entry.id   AF-Q9PCJ6-F1
#
_cell.length_a   1.000
_cell.length_b   1.000
_cell.length_c   1.000
_cell.angle_alpha   90.00
_cell.angle_beta   90.00
_cell.angle_gamma   90.00
#
_symmetry.space_group_name_H-M   'P 1'
#
loop_
_entity.id
_entity.type
_entity.pdbx_description
1 polymer ?
#
loop_
_entity_poly.entity_id
_entity_poly.type
_entity_poly.pdbx_seq_one_letter_code
_entity_poly.pdbx_strand_id
1 'polypeptide(L)'
;MSQFDVQADEFSAQRVQDELIGQMAELLGVDYDVLALDMTESESRQRALVSDPTPSSTPPALPEPGVIVRPPANASPPTTGPTPTAQPASPASPTSTRESDADANEAGTASPTANDHLLQKHIVSPAPTTERLQSIQRMVADQLGDALPPDFSANVLQSIPVQAGGLYPISDVWYIDASLDTPERLRIHVAQFAREIAGEARLDECIDDRPDGIGFACRTHAQDPGPLGRAVLALLACLAGQQPADLGLDSGQVVIDLPALLHGQGDATRRLSDTALVKLFRLLRLARRLLDLNAGAADPEK
;
A
#
# COMPACT_ATOMS: atom_id res chain seq x y z
N MET A 1 18.51 -34.37 -37.22
CA MET A 1 19.97 -34.33 -37.06
C MET A 1 20.45 -33.03 -37.67
N SER A 2 21.22 -32.30 -36.86
CA SER A 2 21.67 -30.92 -37.05
C SER A 2 22.22 -30.62 -38.44
N GLN A 3 21.77 -29.52 -39.06
CA GLN A 3 22.35 -28.97 -40.29
C GLN A 3 23.16 -27.69 -40.03
N PHE A 4 23.56 -27.43 -38.79
CA PHE A 4 24.47 -26.34 -38.43
C PHE A 4 25.90 -26.86 -38.33
N ASP A 5 26.49 -27.21 -39.47
CA ASP A 5 27.95 -27.33 -39.60
C ASP A 5 28.37 -26.74 -40.95
N VAL A 6 28.34 -25.40 -41.02
CA VAL A 6 28.96 -24.62 -42.10
C VAL A 6 29.61 -23.39 -41.46
N GLN A 7 30.94 -23.32 -41.61
CA GLN A 7 31.89 -22.21 -41.45
C GLN A 7 31.45 -20.94 -40.69
N ALA A 8 32.25 -20.55 -39.68
CA ALA A 8 32.04 -19.41 -38.79
C ALA A 8 32.09 -18.01 -39.44
N ASP A 9 32.11 -17.90 -40.77
CA ASP A 9 32.20 -16.63 -41.51
C ASP A 9 30.84 -16.11 -42.03
N GLU A 10 29.73 -16.80 -41.73
CA GLU A 10 28.40 -16.45 -42.26
C GLU A 10 27.28 -16.40 -41.19
N PHE A 11 27.62 -16.23 -39.91
CA PHE A 11 26.63 -16.05 -38.85
C PHE A 11 26.00 -14.65 -38.92
N SER A 12 24.89 -14.53 -39.65
CA SER A 12 24.08 -13.31 -39.68
C SER A 12 22.97 -13.40 -38.64
N ALA A 13 23.08 -12.60 -37.57
CA ALA A 13 22.02 -12.48 -36.56
C ALA A 13 20.67 -12.08 -37.18
N GLN A 14 20.69 -11.28 -38.25
CA GLN A 14 19.51 -10.90 -39.02
C GLN A 14 18.82 -12.13 -39.62
N ARG A 15 19.58 -13.05 -40.22
CA ARG A 15 19.04 -14.25 -40.85
C ARG A 15 18.39 -15.20 -39.83
N VAL A 16 18.99 -15.32 -38.64
CA VAL A 16 18.43 -16.11 -37.54
C VAL A 16 17.13 -15.48 -37.03
N GLN A 17 17.10 -14.15 -36.92
CA GLN A 17 15.91 -13.41 -36.52
C GLN A 17 14.76 -13.58 -37.53
N ASP A 18 15.04 -13.45 -38.83
CA ASP A 18 14.04 -13.62 -39.89
C ASP A 18 13.46 -15.05 -39.91
N GLU A 19 14.29 -16.07 -39.75
CA GLU A 19 13.86 -17.48 -39.67
C GLU A 19 12.97 -17.73 -38.43
N LEU A 20 13.32 -17.14 -37.29
CA LEU A 20 12.53 -17.26 -36.06
C LEU A 20 11.17 -16.57 -36.20
N ILE A 21 11.12 -15.37 -36.79
CA ILE A 21 9.87 -14.66 -37.07
C ILE A 21 9.01 -15.48 -38.04
N GLY A 22 9.61 -16.08 -39.08
CA GLY A 22 8.91 -16.96 -40.01
C GLY A 22 8.29 -18.19 -39.33
N GLN A 23 9.03 -18.86 -38.44
CA GLN A 23 8.51 -20.01 -37.68
C GLN A 23 7.40 -19.60 -36.70
N MET A 24 7.53 -18.42 -36.07
CA MET A 24 6.49 -17.87 -35.20
C MET A 24 5.24 -17.49 -35.99
N ALA A 25 5.38 -16.91 -37.18
CA ALA A 25 4.28 -16.58 -38.08
C ALA A 25 3.47 -17.83 -38.45
N GLU A 26 4.14 -18.93 -38.79
CA GLU A 26 3.50 -20.19 -39.12
C GLU A 26 2.79 -20.83 -37.91
N LEU A 27 3.43 -20.81 -36.73
CA LEU A 27 2.88 -21.44 -35.53
C LEU A 27 1.69 -20.66 -34.93
N LEU A 28 1.71 -19.33 -35.06
CA LEU A 28 0.68 -18.43 -34.53
C LEU A 28 -0.40 -18.10 -35.55
N GLY A 29 -0.19 -18.42 -36.84
CA GLY A 29 -1.10 -18.07 -37.93
C GLY A 29 -1.21 -16.57 -38.18
N VAL A 30 -0.15 -15.82 -37.90
CA VAL A 30 -0.07 -14.35 -38.01
C VAL A 30 0.87 -14.00 -39.15
N ASP A 31 0.57 -12.93 -39.89
CA ASP A 31 1.40 -12.47 -40.99
C ASP A 31 2.81 -12.07 -40.53
N TYR A 32 3.82 -12.49 -41.30
CA TYR A 32 5.24 -12.19 -41.04
C TYR A 32 5.50 -10.69 -40.86
N ASP A 33 4.93 -9.85 -41.73
CA ASP A 33 5.15 -8.41 -41.72
C ASP A 33 4.61 -7.76 -40.43
N VAL A 34 3.52 -8.30 -39.88
CA VAL A 34 2.92 -7.81 -38.63
C VAL A 34 3.83 -8.15 -37.44
N LEU A 35 4.33 -9.39 -37.39
CA LEU A 35 5.24 -9.83 -36.33
C LEU A 35 6.60 -9.13 -36.40
N ALA A 36 7.13 -8.89 -37.61
CA ALA A 36 8.37 -8.16 -37.81
C ALA A 36 8.24 -6.70 -37.32
N LEU A 37 7.12 -6.04 -37.64
CA LEU A 37 6.84 -4.69 -37.16
C LEU A 37 6.74 -4.61 -35.63
N ASP A 38 5.96 -5.50 -35.01
CA ASP A 38 5.75 -5.50 -33.55
C ASP A 38 7.06 -5.71 -32.76
N MET A 39 7.94 -6.57 -33.28
CA MET A 39 9.24 -6.82 -32.65
C MET A 39 10.18 -5.61 -32.75
N THR A 40 10.19 -4.91 -33.88
CA THR A 40 10.96 -3.66 -34.03
C THR A 40 10.41 -2.51 -33.20
N GLU A 41 9.08 -2.40 -33.07
CA GLU A 41 8.44 -1.40 -32.21
C GLU A 41 8.78 -1.67 -30.75
N SER A 42 8.66 -2.92 -30.31
CA SER A 42 9.00 -3.36 -28.96
C SER A 42 10.48 -3.09 -28.62
N GLU A 43 11.41 -3.37 -29.54
CA GLU A 43 12.83 -3.08 -29.35
C GLU A 43 13.09 -1.57 -29.30
N SER A 44 12.46 -0.79 -30.17
CA SER A 44 12.59 0.67 -30.18
C SER A 44 12.08 1.30 -28.87
N ARG A 45 10.97 0.78 -28.34
CA ARG A 45 10.38 1.19 -27.07
C ARG A 45 11.26 0.80 -25.89
N GLN A 46 11.82 -0.41 -25.90
CA GLN A 46 12.75 -0.86 -24.87
C GLN A 46 14.03 -0.01 -24.87
N ARG A 47 14.59 0.32 -26.04
CA ARG A 47 15.73 1.25 -26.15
C ARG A 47 15.39 2.64 -25.64
N ALA A 48 14.19 3.17 -25.92
CA ALA A 48 13.76 4.47 -25.44
C ALA A 48 13.52 4.50 -23.91
N LEU A 49 13.12 3.38 -23.30
CA LEU A 49 12.93 3.26 -21.85
C LEU A 49 14.26 3.08 -21.08
N VAL A 50 15.27 2.48 -21.71
CA VAL A 50 16.59 2.22 -21.10
C VAL A 50 17.57 3.38 -21.35
N SER A 51 17.35 4.19 -22.39
CA SER A 51 18.18 5.37 -22.66
C SER A 51 17.84 6.51 -21.69
N ASP A 52 18.87 7.06 -21.04
CA ASP A 52 18.77 8.24 -20.19
C ASP A 52 18.36 9.47 -21.05
N PRO A 53 17.41 10.33 -20.63
CA PRO A 53 16.96 11.44 -21.46
C PRO A 53 18.09 12.45 -21.64
N THR A 54 18.63 12.53 -22.85
CA THR A 54 19.48 13.66 -23.25
C THR A 54 18.63 14.93 -23.27
N PRO A 55 18.99 16.01 -22.55
CA PRO A 55 18.28 17.26 -22.66
C PRO A 55 18.49 17.83 -24.06
N SER A 56 17.43 17.86 -24.86
CA SER A 56 17.40 18.57 -26.13
C SER A 56 17.55 20.06 -25.86
N SER A 57 18.78 20.55 -25.96
CA SER A 57 19.06 21.97 -26.06
C SER A 57 18.53 22.50 -27.39
N THR A 58 17.89 23.67 -27.30
CA THR A 58 17.57 24.65 -28.36
C THR A 58 16.25 24.43 -29.12
N PRO A 59 15.20 25.23 -28.83
CA PRO A 59 14.06 25.40 -29.72
C PRO A 59 14.45 26.27 -30.94
N PRO A 60 13.96 25.99 -32.16
CA PRO A 60 14.10 26.90 -33.29
C PRO A 60 13.21 28.13 -33.07
N ALA A 61 13.80 29.32 -33.16
CA ALA A 61 13.09 30.58 -33.09
C ALA A 61 12.17 30.76 -34.32
N LEU A 62 10.88 31.05 -34.09
CA LEU A 62 9.97 31.57 -35.10
C LEU A 62 9.82 33.10 -34.95
N PRO A 63 9.65 33.86 -36.05
CA PRO A 63 9.55 35.32 -36.01
C PRO A 63 8.15 35.81 -35.59
N GLU A 64 8.12 36.92 -34.84
CA GLU A 64 6.89 37.63 -34.44
C GLU A 64 6.15 38.27 -35.62
N PRO A 65 4.82 38.33 -35.53
CA PRO A 65 4.09 39.45 -36.11
C PRO A 65 3.03 40.07 -35.17
N GLY A 66 3.17 41.38 -34.95
CA GLY A 66 2.12 42.34 -35.30
C GLY A 66 0.93 42.51 -34.34
N VAL A 67 1.04 43.54 -33.50
CA VAL A 67 -0.05 44.22 -32.76
C VAL A 67 -1.23 44.58 -33.67
N ILE A 68 -2.46 44.12 -33.36
CA ILE A 68 -3.69 44.85 -33.70
C ILE A 68 -4.70 44.79 -32.54
N VAL A 69 -5.15 45.99 -32.17
CA VAL A 69 -6.04 46.37 -31.08
C VAL A 69 -7.50 46.02 -31.35
N ARG A 70 -8.20 45.56 -30.31
CA ARG A 70 -9.66 45.35 -30.23
C ARG A 70 -10.40 46.68 -29.96
N PRO A 71 -11.60 46.89 -30.52
CA PRO A 71 -12.61 47.75 -29.91
C PRO A 71 -13.93 47.01 -29.55
N PRO A 72 -14.75 47.52 -28.61
CA PRO A 72 -15.90 46.81 -28.05
C PRO A 72 -17.29 47.35 -28.45
N ALA A 73 -18.30 46.54 -28.13
CA ALA A 73 -19.68 46.84 -27.72
C ALA A 73 -20.63 47.63 -28.65
N ASN A 74 -21.80 47.05 -28.98
CA ASN A 74 -23.09 47.26 -28.29
C ASN A 74 -24.28 46.96 -29.23
N ALA A 75 -25.29 46.24 -28.72
CA ALA A 75 -26.75 46.54 -28.84
C ALA A 75 -27.61 45.27 -28.65
N SER A 76 -28.50 45.33 -27.64
CA SER A 76 -29.62 44.42 -27.38
C SER A 76 -30.92 44.95 -28.04
N PRO A 77 -32.15 44.45 -27.73
CA PRO A 77 -32.80 43.13 -27.91
C PRO A 77 -34.10 43.29 -28.77
N PRO A 78 -35.18 42.43 -28.79
CA PRO A 78 -36.12 42.26 -27.64
C PRO A 78 -36.99 40.95 -27.54
N THR A 79 -37.55 40.74 -26.32
CA THR A 79 -38.91 40.24 -25.91
C THR A 79 -39.46 38.83 -26.23
N THR A 80 -39.87 38.07 -25.19
CA THR A 80 -41.27 37.65 -24.84
C THR A 80 -41.32 36.70 -23.61
N GLY A 81 -42.32 36.86 -22.73
CA GLY A 81 -42.56 36.11 -21.45
C GLY A 81 -43.24 34.73 -21.63
N PRO A 82 -44.03 34.16 -20.67
CA PRO A 82 -44.63 34.72 -19.44
C PRO A 82 -44.62 33.83 -18.15
N THR A 83 -45.12 34.40 -17.03
CA THR A 83 -45.49 33.82 -15.71
C THR A 83 -46.88 33.13 -15.70
N PRO A 84 -47.22 32.31 -14.67
CA PRO A 84 -48.19 32.72 -13.61
C PRO A 84 -47.90 32.13 -12.19
N THR A 85 -48.01 32.82 -11.03
CA THR A 85 -49.12 33.36 -10.18
C THR A 85 -49.64 32.43 -9.04
N ALA A 86 -49.34 32.85 -7.79
CA ALA A 86 -50.11 32.88 -6.50
C ALA A 86 -50.73 31.66 -5.74
N GLN A 87 -50.55 31.77 -4.41
CA GLN A 87 -51.09 31.14 -3.17
C GLN A 87 -52.64 31.15 -3.01
N PRO A 88 -53.30 30.43 -2.05
CA PRO A 88 -53.35 30.81 -0.60
C PRO A 88 -53.68 29.73 0.50
N ALA A 89 -53.55 30.17 1.78
CA ALA A 89 -54.33 29.86 3.01
C ALA A 89 -53.91 28.77 4.07
N SER A 90 -53.96 29.20 5.35
CA SER A 90 -53.57 28.63 6.68
C SER A 90 -54.66 27.75 7.37
N PRO A 91 -54.71 27.56 8.73
CA PRO A 91 -53.77 27.06 9.77
C PRO A 91 -54.37 25.91 10.65
N ALA A 92 -53.57 25.20 11.48
CA ALA A 92 -53.92 24.74 12.85
C ALA A 92 -52.81 23.86 13.48
N SER A 93 -52.52 24.07 14.77
CA SER A 93 -51.78 23.16 15.69
C SER A 93 -52.81 22.34 16.51
N PRO A 94 -52.50 21.17 17.15
CA PRO A 94 -51.60 21.12 18.32
C PRO A 94 -50.88 19.76 18.64
N THR A 95 -49.89 19.84 19.54
CA THR A 95 -49.33 18.88 20.54
C THR A 95 -48.88 17.43 20.22
N SER A 96 -47.67 17.15 20.72
CA SER A 96 -47.26 16.00 21.58
C SER A 96 -46.39 14.86 21.02
N THR A 97 -45.13 14.89 21.46
CA THR A 97 -44.30 13.79 22.00
C THR A 97 -44.32 12.42 21.34
N ARG A 98 -43.19 12.04 20.70
CA ARG A 98 -42.48 10.79 21.01
C ARG A 98 -41.08 10.77 20.36
N GLU A 99 -40.06 10.64 21.19
CA GLU A 99 -38.72 10.18 20.82
C GLU A 99 -38.81 8.80 20.15
N SER A 100 -38.16 8.66 18.99
CA SER A 100 -37.60 7.40 18.45
C SER A 100 -36.80 7.78 17.21
N ASP A 101 -35.51 8.10 17.40
CA ASP A 101 -34.56 8.14 16.30
C ASP A 101 -34.17 6.70 15.95
N ALA A 102 -34.75 6.23 14.86
CA ALA A 102 -34.25 5.13 14.04
C ALA A 102 -34.46 5.56 12.59
N ASP A 103 -33.40 6.05 11.94
CA ASP A 103 -32.80 5.44 10.74
C ASP A 103 -31.96 6.45 9.93
N ALA A 104 -30.97 5.85 9.28
CA ALA A 104 -30.45 6.25 7.98
C ALA A 104 -29.53 7.48 7.88
N ASN A 105 -28.26 7.13 7.68
CA ASN A 105 -27.50 7.57 6.51
C ASN A 105 -27.05 9.03 6.50
N GLU A 106 -26.19 9.41 7.45
CA GLU A 106 -25.23 10.48 7.21
C GLU A 106 -24.01 9.90 6.49
N ALA A 107 -24.11 9.82 5.15
CA ALA A 107 -22.96 10.10 4.30
C ALA A 107 -22.61 11.59 4.48
N GLY A 108 -22.08 11.90 5.67
CA GLY A 108 -21.64 13.22 6.05
C GLY A 108 -20.47 13.59 5.14
N THR A 109 -20.65 14.69 4.43
CA THR A 109 -19.66 15.31 3.55
C THR A 109 -18.44 15.66 4.38
N ALA A 110 -17.52 14.70 4.55
CA ALA A 110 -16.25 14.94 5.18
C ALA A 110 -15.54 15.98 4.32
N SER A 111 -15.31 17.16 4.89
CA SER A 111 -14.56 18.23 4.24
C SER A 111 -13.27 17.64 3.67
N PRO A 112 -12.87 17.98 2.44
CA PRO A 112 -11.66 17.44 1.80
C PRO A 112 -10.42 17.60 2.69
N THR A 113 -10.38 18.66 3.50
CA THR A 113 -9.34 18.91 4.51
C THR A 113 -9.26 17.87 5.62
N ALA A 114 -10.39 17.33 6.08
CA ALA A 114 -10.42 16.30 7.13
C ALA A 114 -9.91 14.95 6.59
N ASN A 115 -10.27 14.62 5.34
CA ASN A 115 -9.77 13.43 4.67
C ASN A 115 -8.27 13.54 4.39
N ASP A 116 -7.77 14.69 3.98
CA ASP A 116 -6.34 14.93 3.78
C ASP A 116 -5.52 14.77 5.07
N HIS A 117 -6.05 15.24 6.21
CA HIS A 117 -5.41 15.04 7.51
C HIS A 117 -5.42 13.59 7.97
N LEU A 118 -6.47 12.83 7.67
CA LEU A 118 -6.51 11.38 7.94
C LEU A 118 -5.53 10.63 7.05
N LEU A 119 -5.46 10.98 5.76
CA LEU A 119 -4.52 10.40 4.81
C LEU A 119 -3.06 10.61 5.23
N GLN A 120 -2.70 11.84 5.61
CA GLN A 120 -1.34 12.14 6.11
C GLN A 120 -0.96 11.31 7.35
N LYS A 121 -1.93 10.89 8.15
CA LYS A 121 -1.70 10.05 9.33
C LYS A 121 -1.45 8.57 9.01
N HIS A 122 -1.90 8.10 7.85
CA HIS A 122 -1.83 6.68 7.43
C HIS A 122 -0.77 6.43 6.35
N ILE A 123 -0.19 7.47 5.76
CA ILE A 123 0.85 7.37 4.72
C ILE A 123 2.24 7.45 5.35
N VAL A 124 3.05 6.40 5.19
CA VAL A 124 4.45 6.35 5.69
C VAL A 124 5.39 7.20 4.83
N SER A 125 5.23 7.16 3.51
CA SER A 125 5.95 8.01 2.56
C SER A 125 5.02 8.32 1.39
N PRO A 126 4.74 9.60 1.09
CA PRO A 126 3.96 9.95 -0.09
C PRO A 126 4.72 9.51 -1.35
N ALA A 127 4.13 8.60 -2.13
CA ALA A 127 4.62 8.35 -3.47
C ALA A 127 4.20 9.53 -4.36
N PRO A 128 5.11 10.23 -5.05
CA PRO A 128 4.73 11.31 -5.94
C PRO A 128 3.92 10.74 -7.10
N THR A 129 2.63 11.06 -7.16
CA THR A 129 1.86 10.86 -8.39
C THR A 129 2.35 11.89 -9.40
N THR A 130 3.06 11.46 -10.43
CA THR A 130 3.52 12.38 -11.48
C THR A 130 2.35 12.77 -12.39
N GLU A 131 2.36 14.00 -12.90
CA GLU A 131 1.36 14.47 -13.89
C GLU A 131 1.29 13.53 -15.11
N ARG A 132 2.43 12.94 -15.48
CA ARG A 132 2.51 11.94 -16.54
C ARG A 132 1.71 10.67 -16.20
N LEU A 133 1.80 10.17 -14.98
CA LEU A 133 1.06 8.98 -14.54
C LEU A 133 -0.45 9.26 -14.52
N GLN A 134 -0.87 10.42 -14.02
CA GLN A 134 -2.27 10.86 -14.07
C GLN A 134 -2.79 11.03 -15.51
N SER A 135 -1.96 11.58 -16.41
CA SER A 135 -2.30 11.71 -17.82
C SER A 135 -2.42 10.36 -18.53
N ILE A 136 -1.57 9.39 -18.18
CA ILE A 136 -1.65 8.02 -18.72
C ILE A 136 -2.93 7.34 -18.21
N GLN A 137 -3.25 7.44 -16.92
CA GLN A 137 -4.48 6.88 -16.36
C GLN A 137 -5.73 7.46 -17.02
N ARG A 138 -5.74 8.78 -17.28
CA ARG A 138 -6.84 9.45 -18.00
C ARG A 138 -6.96 8.96 -19.45
N MET A 139 -5.85 8.89 -20.17
CA MET A 139 -5.84 8.40 -21.55
C MET A 139 -6.30 6.94 -21.66
N VAL A 140 -5.87 6.08 -20.73
CA VAL A 140 -6.27 4.66 -20.70
C VAL A 140 -7.75 4.52 -20.36
N ALA A 141 -8.26 5.27 -19.38
CA ALA A 141 -9.68 5.30 -19.04
C ALA A 141 -10.54 5.76 -20.23
N ASP A 142 -10.12 6.83 -20.91
CA ASP A 142 -10.81 7.36 -22.10
C ASP A 142 -10.81 6.35 -23.27
N GLN A 143 -9.75 5.55 -23.44
CA GLN A 143 -9.64 4.56 -24.51
C GLN A 143 -10.38 3.25 -24.22
N LEU A 144 -10.40 2.79 -22.97
CA LEU A 144 -11.07 1.54 -22.58
C LEU A 144 -12.53 1.75 -22.17
N GLY A 145 -12.98 3.00 -22.04
CA GLY A 145 -14.31 3.34 -21.53
C GLY A 145 -14.49 3.01 -20.04
N ASP A 146 -13.37 2.79 -19.33
CA ASP A 146 -13.36 2.46 -17.92
C ASP A 146 -13.44 3.73 -17.09
N ALA A 147 -14.01 3.65 -15.89
CA ALA A 147 -14.05 4.82 -15.01
C ALA A 147 -12.62 5.23 -14.63
N LEU A 148 -12.33 6.54 -14.66
CA LEU A 148 -11.09 7.09 -14.12
C LEU A 148 -10.82 6.47 -12.74
N PRO A 149 -9.69 5.79 -12.53
CA PRO A 149 -9.38 5.21 -11.23
C PRO A 149 -9.46 6.30 -10.15
N PRO A 150 -10.04 6.00 -8.98
CA PRO A 150 -10.10 6.97 -7.90
C PRO A 150 -8.69 7.47 -7.58
N ASP A 151 -8.56 8.77 -7.33
CA ASP A 151 -7.30 9.40 -6.92
C ASP A 151 -6.67 8.63 -5.76
N PHE A 152 -5.35 8.66 -5.63
CA PHE A 152 -4.63 7.95 -4.58
C PHE A 152 -5.23 8.18 -3.18
N SER A 153 -5.67 9.41 -2.88
CA SER A 153 -6.38 9.78 -1.66
C SER A 153 -7.70 9.02 -1.46
N ALA A 154 -8.50 8.86 -2.51
CA ALA A 154 -9.74 8.08 -2.47
C ALA A 154 -9.46 6.57 -2.41
N ASN A 155 -8.37 6.10 -3.03
CA ASN A 155 -7.98 4.70 -3.06
C ASN A 155 -7.38 4.22 -1.71
N VAL A 156 -6.59 5.06 -1.03
CA VAL A 156 -6.08 4.76 0.33
C VAL A 156 -7.22 4.65 1.36
N LEU A 157 -8.30 5.43 1.20
CA LEU A 157 -9.49 5.32 2.03
C LEU A 157 -10.37 4.10 1.68
N GLN A 158 -10.23 3.54 0.48
CA GLN A 158 -10.94 2.33 0.02
C GLN A 158 -10.13 1.04 0.14
N SER A 159 -8.80 1.13 0.28
CA SER A 159 -7.96 -0.03 0.44
C SER A 159 -8.34 -0.76 1.73
N ILE A 160 -8.65 -2.04 1.58
CA ILE A 160 -9.16 -2.93 2.62
C ILE A 160 -8.26 -2.75 3.86
N PRO A 161 -8.77 -2.21 4.98
CA PRO A 161 -7.95 -2.07 6.18
C PRO A 161 -7.46 -3.45 6.58
N VAL A 162 -6.21 -3.53 7.03
CA VAL A 162 -5.62 -4.79 7.48
C VAL A 162 -6.27 -5.14 8.83
N GLN A 163 -7.44 -5.77 8.77
CA GLN A 163 -8.23 -6.14 9.94
C GLN A 163 -7.67 -7.43 10.53
N ALA A 164 -6.87 -7.30 11.58
CA ALA A 164 -6.50 -8.41 12.44
C ALA A 164 -7.30 -8.31 13.75
N GLY A 165 -8.18 -9.28 13.98
CA GLY A 165 -8.94 -9.39 15.22
C GLY A 165 -8.06 -9.79 16.41
N GLY A 166 -8.59 -9.62 17.62
CA GLY A 166 -7.89 -9.89 18.88
C GLY A 166 -8.46 -9.03 20.00
N LEU A 167 -7.78 -9.00 21.15
CA LEU A 167 -8.19 -8.12 22.24
C LEU A 167 -8.09 -6.63 21.83
N TYR A 168 -7.10 -6.33 20.99
CA TYR A 168 -6.90 -5.01 20.39
C TYR A 168 -6.92 -5.12 18.86
N PRO A 169 -8.10 -4.95 18.22
CA PRO A 169 -8.23 -5.00 16.77
C PRO A 169 -7.30 -4.01 16.08
N ILE A 170 -6.64 -4.46 15.02
CA ILE A 170 -5.74 -3.63 14.21
C ILE A 170 -6.53 -3.19 12.98
N SER A 171 -6.64 -1.88 12.77
CA SER A 171 -7.20 -1.30 11.53
C SER A 171 -6.12 -0.70 10.63
N ASP A 172 -5.04 -0.21 11.24
CA ASP A 172 -3.83 0.24 10.56
C ASP A 172 -2.61 -0.19 11.38
N VAL A 173 -1.60 -0.74 10.71
CA VAL A 173 -0.31 -1.12 11.29
C VAL A 173 0.50 0.10 11.70
N TRP A 174 0.45 1.21 10.94
CA TRP A 174 1.36 2.34 11.07
C TRP A 174 0.82 3.49 11.92
N TYR A 175 -0.46 3.83 11.77
CA TYR A 175 -1.11 4.88 12.54
C TYR A 175 -1.24 4.50 14.01
N ILE A 176 -0.78 5.37 14.91
CA ILE A 176 -0.92 5.22 16.36
C ILE A 176 -1.88 6.32 16.83
N ASP A 177 -2.98 5.91 17.44
CA ASP A 177 -3.94 6.84 18.02
C ASP A 177 -3.33 7.57 19.22
N ALA A 178 -3.67 8.85 19.40
CA ALA A 178 -3.14 9.66 20.51
C ALA A 178 -3.51 9.08 21.89
N SER A 179 -4.63 8.36 22.00
CA SER A 179 -5.01 7.65 23.21
C SER A 179 -4.06 6.48 23.53
N LEU A 180 -3.41 5.88 22.53
CA LEU A 180 -2.46 4.79 22.71
C LEU A 180 -1.03 5.28 22.95
N ASP A 181 -0.73 6.53 22.57
CA ASP A 181 0.62 7.11 22.48
C ASP A 181 1.21 7.53 23.84
N THR A 182 1.18 6.62 24.81
CA THR A 182 1.82 6.77 26.13
C THR A 182 2.66 5.53 26.43
N PRO A 183 3.83 5.64 27.08
CA PRO A 183 4.71 4.50 27.31
C PRO A 183 4.02 3.29 27.95
N GLU A 184 3.17 3.53 28.95
CA GLU A 184 2.45 2.50 29.70
C GLU A 184 1.46 1.74 28.82
N ARG A 185 0.65 2.47 28.03
CA ARG A 185 -0.33 1.84 27.13
C ARG A 185 0.35 1.09 25.99
N LEU A 186 1.44 1.63 25.45
CA LEU A 186 2.22 0.96 24.41
C LEU A 186 2.76 -0.39 24.91
N ARG A 187 3.34 -0.43 26.12
CA ARG A 187 3.82 -1.67 26.75
C ARG A 187 2.71 -2.72 26.88
N ILE A 188 1.52 -2.32 27.36
CA ILE A 188 0.36 -3.21 27.50
C ILE A 188 -0.03 -3.83 26.15
N HIS A 189 -0.09 -3.02 25.09
CA HIS A 189 -0.49 -3.52 23.77
C HIS A 189 0.59 -4.38 23.13
N VAL A 190 1.87 -4.01 23.27
CA VAL A 190 3.01 -4.82 22.80
C VAL A 190 2.99 -6.20 23.48
N ALA A 191 2.78 -6.26 24.79
CA ALA A 191 2.69 -7.51 25.54
C ALA A 191 1.50 -8.37 25.11
N GLN A 192 0.33 -7.74 24.90
CA GLN A 192 -0.85 -8.45 24.42
C GLN A 192 -0.64 -9.03 23.01
N PHE A 193 -0.03 -8.29 22.09
CA PHE A 193 0.30 -8.83 20.76
C PHE A 193 1.31 -9.98 20.86
N ALA A 194 2.32 -9.89 21.71
CA ALA A 194 3.26 -10.99 21.94
C ALA A 194 2.53 -12.25 22.44
N ARG A 195 1.59 -12.09 23.38
CA ARG A 195 0.76 -13.18 23.91
C ARG A 195 -0.11 -13.83 22.85
N GLU A 196 -0.76 -13.01 22.00
CA GLU A 196 -1.60 -13.51 20.92
C GLU A 196 -0.79 -14.23 19.82
N ILE A 197 0.41 -13.74 19.49
CA ILE A 197 1.33 -14.41 18.57
C ILE A 197 1.80 -15.75 19.15
N ALA A 198 2.19 -15.77 20.43
CA ALA A 198 2.57 -17.00 21.12
C ALA A 198 1.41 -18.01 21.22
N GLY A 199 0.18 -17.52 21.33
CA GLY A 199 -1.04 -18.32 21.35
C GLY A 199 -1.24 -19.19 20.09
N GLU A 200 -0.74 -18.78 18.92
CA GLU A 200 -0.80 -19.63 17.71
C GLU A 200 -0.01 -20.93 17.87
N ALA A 201 1.05 -20.90 18.69
CA ALA A 201 1.84 -22.06 19.07
C ALA A 201 1.43 -22.66 20.42
N ARG A 202 0.33 -22.19 21.04
CA ARG A 202 -0.12 -22.56 22.39
C ARG A 202 0.90 -22.23 23.49
N LEU A 203 1.59 -21.10 23.37
CA LEU A 203 2.62 -20.63 24.29
C LEU A 203 2.29 -19.25 24.89
N ASP A 204 1.03 -18.86 24.91
CA ASP A 204 0.58 -17.59 25.49
C ASP A 204 0.93 -17.46 27.00
N GLU A 205 0.99 -18.59 27.71
CA GLU A 205 1.44 -18.67 29.11
C GLU A 205 2.94 -18.43 29.30
N CYS A 206 3.75 -18.50 28.23
CA CYS A 206 5.18 -18.22 28.28
C CYS A 206 5.50 -16.73 28.22
N ILE A 207 4.49 -15.87 28.06
CA ILE A 207 4.65 -14.42 27.96
C ILE A 207 4.28 -13.75 29.29
N ASP A 208 5.23 -13.01 29.86
CA ASP A 208 5.03 -12.18 31.04
C ASP A 208 5.00 -10.71 30.70
N ASP A 209 4.07 -9.98 31.29
CA ASP A 209 4.02 -8.53 31.19
C ASP A 209 5.16 -7.92 32.02
N ARG A 210 5.88 -6.95 31.46
CA ARG A 210 6.99 -6.27 32.13
C ARG A 210 6.83 -4.75 32.09
N PRO A 211 7.07 -4.05 33.21
CA PRO A 211 7.02 -2.58 33.23
C PRO A 211 8.24 -1.96 32.52
N ASP A 212 9.29 -2.72 32.25
CA ASP A 212 10.53 -2.32 31.58
C ASP A 212 10.63 -2.87 30.14
N GLY A 213 11.71 -2.51 29.43
CA GLY A 213 11.92 -2.90 28.03
C GLY A 213 10.79 -2.43 27.11
N ILE A 214 10.29 -3.33 26.26
CA ILE A 214 9.16 -3.06 25.35
C ILE A 214 7.80 -3.49 25.90
N GLY A 215 7.74 -4.06 27.11
CA GLY A 215 6.48 -4.40 27.78
C GLY A 215 6.28 -5.87 28.11
N PHE A 216 7.15 -6.77 27.66
CA PHE A 216 7.04 -8.21 27.96
C PHE A 216 8.39 -8.92 28.06
N ALA A 217 8.34 -10.16 28.55
CA ALA A 217 9.41 -11.14 28.46
C ALA A 217 8.88 -12.55 28.22
N CYS A 218 9.71 -13.37 27.61
CA CYS A 218 9.49 -14.79 27.41
C CYS A 218 10.08 -15.59 28.57
N ARG A 219 9.40 -16.67 28.96
CA ARG A 219 9.85 -17.68 29.92
C ARG A 219 10.17 -19.01 29.23
N THR A 220 10.95 -19.83 29.92
CA THR A 220 11.15 -21.23 29.55
C THR A 220 9.81 -21.97 29.59
N HIS A 221 9.56 -22.80 28.57
CA HIS A 221 8.42 -23.70 28.55
C HIS A 221 8.86 -25.08 29.06
N ALA A 222 8.05 -25.72 29.91
CA ALA A 222 8.42 -26.97 30.55
C ALA A 222 8.42 -28.18 29.59
N GLN A 223 7.66 -28.09 28.50
CA GLN A 223 7.54 -29.13 27.46
C GLN A 223 8.26 -28.69 26.19
N ASP A 224 8.59 -29.64 25.30
CA ASP A 224 9.11 -29.30 23.98
C ASP A 224 8.00 -28.58 23.18
N PRO A 225 8.15 -27.29 22.85
CA PRO A 225 7.13 -26.53 22.14
C PRO A 225 7.02 -26.92 20.65
N GLY A 226 7.78 -27.92 20.20
CA GLY A 226 7.90 -28.30 18.82
C GLY A 226 8.61 -27.23 17.99
N PRO A 227 8.81 -27.46 16.68
CA PRO A 227 9.59 -26.55 15.83
C PRO A 227 8.97 -25.15 15.71
N LEU A 228 7.65 -25.07 15.47
CA LEU A 228 6.94 -23.79 15.36
C LEU A 228 7.01 -22.99 16.67
N GLY A 229 6.71 -23.64 17.80
CA GLY A 229 6.70 -22.95 19.09
C GLY A 229 8.11 -22.50 19.52
N ARG A 230 9.15 -23.30 19.25
CA ARG A 230 10.55 -22.88 19.46
C ARG A 230 10.90 -21.65 18.62
N ALA A 231 10.52 -21.62 17.34
CA ALA A 231 10.78 -20.49 16.45
C ALA A 231 10.03 -19.21 16.91
N VAL A 232 8.74 -19.34 17.27
CA VAL A 232 7.94 -18.22 17.80
C VAL A 232 8.53 -17.66 19.09
N LEU A 233 8.84 -18.53 20.05
CA LEU A 233 9.39 -18.11 21.35
C LEU A 233 10.77 -17.46 21.18
N ALA A 234 11.62 -18.01 20.31
CA ALA A 234 12.92 -17.42 19.99
C ALA A 234 12.79 -16.03 19.36
N LEU A 235 11.89 -15.86 18.39
CA LEU A 235 11.64 -14.55 17.77
C LEU A 235 11.19 -13.52 18.82
N LEU A 236 10.19 -13.87 19.64
CA LEU A 236 9.67 -12.99 20.68
C LEU A 236 10.73 -12.66 21.75
N ALA A 237 11.55 -13.63 22.14
CA ALA A 237 12.66 -13.42 23.07
C ALA A 237 13.68 -12.42 22.50
N CYS A 238 14.08 -12.59 21.24
CA CYS A 238 14.96 -11.65 20.55
C CYS A 238 14.37 -10.23 20.49
N LEU A 239 13.06 -10.10 20.21
CA LEU A 239 12.38 -8.80 20.20
C LEU A 239 12.34 -8.13 21.58
N ALA A 240 12.17 -8.92 22.65
CA ALA A 240 12.23 -8.45 24.03
C ALA A 240 13.67 -8.15 24.51
N GLY A 241 14.68 -8.39 23.68
CA GLY A 241 16.10 -8.22 24.02
C GLY A 241 16.68 -9.34 24.90
N GLN A 242 16.01 -10.48 24.99
CA GLN A 242 16.50 -11.66 25.71
C GLN A 242 17.36 -12.56 24.80
N GLN A 243 18.25 -13.34 25.40
CA GLN A 243 18.99 -14.37 24.67
C GLN A 243 18.14 -15.65 24.59
N PRO A 244 17.90 -16.23 23.40
CA PRO A 244 17.18 -17.50 23.27
C PRO A 244 17.79 -18.64 24.11
N ALA A 245 19.12 -18.61 24.30
CA ALA A 245 19.84 -19.54 25.16
C ALA A 245 19.35 -19.54 26.62
N ASP A 246 18.92 -18.39 27.16
CA ASP A 246 18.37 -18.29 28.53
C ASP A 246 17.04 -19.05 28.65
N LEU A 247 16.37 -19.30 27.53
CA LEU A 247 15.13 -20.06 27.43
C LEU A 247 15.37 -21.54 27.07
N GLY A 248 16.63 -21.98 27.02
CA GLY A 248 16.98 -23.33 26.58
C GLY A 248 16.81 -23.54 25.06
N LEU A 249 16.74 -22.46 24.28
CA LEU A 249 16.63 -22.52 22.83
C LEU A 249 18.01 -22.36 22.19
N ASP A 250 18.24 -23.10 21.11
CA ASP A 250 19.47 -22.96 20.32
C ASP A 250 19.40 -21.70 19.47
N SER A 251 20.23 -20.70 19.83
CA SER A 251 20.34 -19.42 19.10
C SER A 251 20.69 -19.61 17.62
N GLY A 252 21.46 -20.64 17.26
CA GLY A 252 21.81 -20.93 15.86
C GLY A 252 20.61 -21.45 15.07
N GLN A 253 19.75 -22.23 15.73
CA GLN A 253 18.55 -22.78 15.13
C GLN A 253 17.51 -21.70 14.80
N VAL A 254 17.48 -20.60 15.55
CA VAL A 254 16.57 -19.46 15.30
C VAL A 254 16.73 -18.91 13.88
N VAL A 255 17.97 -18.73 13.42
CA VAL A 255 18.26 -18.20 12.08
C VAL A 255 17.80 -19.17 10.98
N ILE A 256 17.87 -20.46 11.26
CA ILE A 256 17.47 -21.54 10.34
C ILE A 256 15.93 -21.64 10.27
N ASP A 257 15.25 -21.44 11.39
CA ASP A 257 13.79 -21.58 11.48
C ASP A 257 13.03 -20.32 11.03
N LEU A 258 13.67 -19.15 11.01
CA LEU A 258 13.03 -17.88 10.66
C LEU A 258 12.39 -17.86 9.25
N PRO A 259 13.01 -18.40 8.18
CA PRO A 259 12.37 -18.49 6.86
C PRO A 259 11.11 -19.37 6.84
N ALA A 260 11.12 -20.46 7.62
CA ALA A 260 9.94 -21.31 7.77
C ALA A 260 8.83 -20.56 8.52
N LEU A 261 9.19 -19.83 9.58
CA LEU A 261 8.26 -19.05 10.40
C LEU A 261 7.59 -17.89 9.64
N LEU A 262 8.36 -17.13 8.87
CA LEU A 262 7.88 -15.88 8.25
C LEU A 262 7.20 -16.09 6.90
N HIS A 263 7.74 -16.97 6.04
CA HIS A 263 7.22 -17.16 4.68
C HIS A 263 6.97 -18.63 4.32
N GLY A 264 7.06 -19.56 5.28
CA GLY A 264 6.67 -20.97 5.10
C GLY A 264 7.68 -21.78 4.29
N GLN A 265 8.93 -21.35 4.22
CA GLN A 265 9.96 -22.07 3.47
C GLN A 265 10.19 -23.47 4.03
N GLY A 266 10.10 -24.48 3.18
CA GLY A 266 10.29 -25.89 3.53
C GLY A 266 9.05 -26.56 4.13
N ASP A 267 8.24 -25.83 4.91
CA ASP A 267 7.01 -26.34 5.53
C ASP A 267 6.02 -25.20 5.80
N ALA A 268 4.96 -25.10 4.99
CA ALA A 268 3.95 -24.06 5.11
C ALA A 268 3.15 -24.14 6.43
N THR A 269 3.14 -25.30 7.10
CA THR A 269 2.45 -25.48 8.39
C THR A 269 3.20 -24.83 9.56
N ARG A 270 4.47 -24.45 9.35
CA ARG A 270 5.30 -23.75 10.33
C ARG A 270 5.28 -22.24 10.17
N ARG A 271 4.50 -21.72 9.23
CA ARG A 271 4.38 -20.29 9.01
C ARG A 271 3.40 -19.67 10.00
N LEU A 272 3.70 -18.46 10.47
CA LEU A 272 2.72 -17.62 11.17
C LEU A 272 1.49 -17.38 10.28
N SER A 273 0.32 -17.28 10.91
CA SER A 273 -0.86 -16.83 10.17
C SER A 273 -0.70 -15.37 9.73
N ASP A 274 -1.45 -14.96 8.70
CA ASP A 274 -1.48 -13.55 8.28
C ASP A 274 -1.94 -12.64 9.45
N THR A 275 -2.81 -13.15 10.32
CA THR A 275 -3.27 -12.41 11.51
C THR A 275 -2.11 -12.20 12.50
N ALA A 276 -1.29 -13.22 12.78
CA ALA A 276 -0.10 -13.05 13.62
C ALA A 276 0.96 -12.17 12.97
N LEU A 277 1.14 -12.23 11.64
CA LEU A 277 2.06 -11.34 10.93
C LEU A 277 1.66 -9.87 11.09
N VAL A 278 0.37 -9.56 10.96
CA VAL A 278 -0.13 -8.19 11.19
C VAL A 278 0.12 -7.75 12.63
N LYS A 279 -0.12 -8.63 13.61
CA LYS A 279 0.19 -8.37 15.03
C LYS A 279 1.68 -8.18 15.27
N LEU A 280 2.54 -8.93 14.59
CA LEU A 280 4.00 -8.80 14.67
C LEU A 280 4.46 -7.43 14.13
N PHE A 281 3.97 -7.01 12.97
CA PHE A 281 4.29 -5.69 12.43
C PHE A 281 3.76 -4.56 13.33
N ARG A 282 2.55 -4.73 13.88
CA ARG A 282 1.98 -3.77 14.83
C ARG A 282 2.81 -3.71 16.12
N LEU A 283 3.22 -4.85 16.66
CA LEU A 283 4.12 -4.96 17.82
C LEU A 283 5.41 -4.18 17.56
N LEU A 284 6.07 -4.40 16.42
CA LEU A 284 7.28 -3.68 16.03
C LEU A 284 7.04 -2.17 15.93
N ARG A 285 5.92 -1.75 15.34
CA ARG A 285 5.57 -0.33 15.22
C ARG A 285 5.43 0.35 16.59
N LEU A 286 4.72 -0.30 17.52
CA LEU A 286 4.51 0.22 18.88
C LEU A 286 5.81 0.20 19.70
N ALA A 287 6.60 -0.86 19.59
CA ALA A 287 7.90 -0.97 20.26
C ALA A 287 8.86 0.15 19.82
N ARG A 288 8.93 0.44 18.51
CA ARG A 288 9.72 1.57 17.99
C ARG A 288 9.25 2.90 18.55
N ARG A 289 7.93 3.15 18.54
CA ARG A 289 7.36 4.39 19.10
C ARG A 289 7.68 4.54 20.59
N LEU A 290 7.59 3.46 21.35
CA LEU A 290 7.92 3.45 22.77
C LEU A 290 9.40 3.83 23.01
N LEU A 291 10.32 3.30 22.19
CA LEU A 291 11.73 3.68 22.27
C LEU A 291 11.97 5.15 21.92
N ASP A 292 11.28 5.68 20.89
CA ASP A 292 11.36 7.09 20.51
C ASP A 292 10.89 8.01 21.65
N LEU A 293 9.79 7.66 22.34
CA LEU A 293 9.27 8.41 23.48
C LEU A 293 10.24 8.38 24.68
N ASN A 294 10.85 7.22 24.95
CA ASN A 294 11.82 7.08 26.03
C ASN A 294 13.11 7.88 25.74
N ALA A 295 13.56 7.92 24.48
CA ALA A 295 14.72 8.71 24.08
C ALA A 295 14.43 10.22 24.20
N GLY A 296 13.26 10.68 23.76
CA GLY A 296 12.86 12.09 23.89
C GLY A 296 12.67 12.54 25.34
N ALA A 297 12.27 11.64 26.25
CA ALA A 297 12.20 11.93 27.68
C ALA A 297 13.59 12.03 28.37
N ALA A 298 14.60 11.37 27.80
CA ALA A 298 15.97 11.38 28.31
C ALA A 298 16.81 12.58 27.85
N ASP A 299 16.31 13.35 26.87
CA ASP A 299 16.92 14.59 26.34
C ASP A 299 16.14 15.87 26.75
N PRO A 300 15.95 16.18 28.06
CA PRO A 300 15.46 17.48 28.46
C PRO A 300 16.65 18.47 28.43
N GLU A 301 16.67 19.33 27.42
CA GLU A 301 17.55 20.51 27.28
C GLU A 301 19.06 20.26 27.10
N LYS A 302 19.56 20.77 25.97
CA LYS A 302 20.89 21.34 25.86
C LYS A 302 20.76 22.86 25.77
#